data_AF-A0A965P9I9-F1
#
_entry.id   AF-A0A965P9I9-F1
#
_cell.length_a   1.000
_cell.length_b   1.000
_cell.length_c   1.000
_cell.angle_alpha   90.00
_cell.angle_beta   90.00
_cell.angle_gamma   90.00
#
_symmetry.space_group_name_H-M   'P 1'
#
loop_
_entity.id
_entity.type
_entity.pdbx_description
1 polymer ?
#
loop_
_entity_poly.entity_id
_entity_poly.type
_entity_poly.pdbx_seq_one_letter_code
_entity_poly.pdbx_strand_id
1 'polypeptide(L)'
;MADTRVKVEFDTQELAVLRAAFSRLPKNISARYLGAALRSASRPALTKLRQLTPRGPTGNLKRSIATKVKRYKSGNAVSLVGYQAATGAGQKARGFHQGFVEFGTKRRTAKGRYASTYWSKTVDRQGKFQVLTTKRGKNAGKIRTKPFPKSFFKVAKRGQKVELGKMPVGGKRGVAPIKTAWARSLPEVRKTLELQMAVRLENALKDLATGVKGRGFGRGRR
;
A
#
# COMPACT_ATOMS: atom_id res chain seq x y z
N MET A 1 20.55 -6.84 1.46
CA MET A 1 19.23 -6.30 1.05
C MET A 1 18.20 -6.78 2.06
N ALA A 2 17.32 -5.93 2.59
CA ALA A 2 16.32 -6.37 3.55
C ALA A 2 15.01 -6.70 2.83
N ASP A 3 14.62 -7.97 2.78
CA ASP A 3 13.28 -8.37 2.33
C ASP A 3 12.24 -7.67 3.21
N THR A 4 11.33 -6.93 2.57
CA THR A 4 10.25 -6.17 3.25
C THR A 4 8.94 -6.94 3.28
N ARG A 5 8.88 -8.12 2.66
CA ARG A 5 7.73 -9.02 2.70
C ARG A 5 7.69 -9.71 4.06
N VAL A 6 6.47 -9.88 4.58
CA VAL A 6 6.22 -10.67 5.79
C VAL A 6 5.27 -11.78 5.38
N LYS A 7 5.74 -13.02 5.45
CA LYS A 7 4.89 -14.20 5.37
C LYS A 7 4.48 -14.53 6.80
N VAL A 8 3.17 -14.68 7.02
CA VAL A 8 2.63 -15.10 8.31
C VAL A 8 1.98 -16.46 8.10
N GLU A 9 2.37 -17.42 8.92
CA GLU A 9 1.78 -18.74 8.99
C GLU A 9 1.08 -18.85 10.34
N PHE A 10 -0.14 -19.40 10.32
CA PHE A 10 -0.91 -19.67 11.52
C PHE A 10 -1.02 -21.18 11.64
N ASP A 11 -0.50 -21.71 12.74
CA ASP A 11 -0.54 -23.14 13.05
C ASP A 11 -1.24 -23.33 14.40
N THR A 12 -2.54 -23.04 14.40
CA THR A 12 -3.41 -23.33 15.55
C THR A 12 -4.36 -24.46 15.17
N GLN A 13 -4.63 -25.34 16.13
CA GLN A 13 -5.47 -26.52 15.93
C GLN A 13 -6.87 -26.11 15.44
N GLU A 14 -7.41 -25.00 15.96
CA GLU A 14 -8.71 -24.46 15.59
C GLU A 14 -8.76 -24.00 14.12
N LEU A 15 -7.72 -23.30 13.65
CA LEU A 15 -7.64 -22.88 12.24
C LEU A 15 -7.45 -24.07 11.31
N ALA A 16 -6.74 -25.11 11.74
CA ALA A 16 -6.60 -26.35 10.98
C ALA A 16 -7.95 -27.05 10.79
N VAL A 17 -8.74 -27.16 11.86
CA VAL A 17 -10.10 -27.74 11.81
C VAL A 17 -11.01 -26.92 10.91
N LEU A 18 -11.03 -25.58 11.06
CA LEU A 18 -11.84 -24.71 10.20
C LEU A 18 -11.42 -24.82 8.73
N ARG A 19 -10.10 -24.85 8.45
CA ARG A 19 -9.58 -25.05 7.09
C ARG A 19 -10.02 -26.39 6.50
N ALA A 20 -9.97 -27.46 7.29
CA ALA A 20 -10.45 -28.78 6.87
C ALA A 20 -11.95 -28.76 6.55
N ALA A 21 -12.77 -28.10 7.37
CA ALA A 21 -14.20 -27.94 7.10
C ALA A 21 -14.47 -27.15 5.81
N PHE A 22 -13.76 -26.05 5.58
CA PHE A 22 -13.86 -25.28 4.32
C PHE A 22 -13.42 -26.08 3.08
N SER A 23 -12.55 -27.08 3.25
CA SER A 23 -12.07 -27.93 2.15
C SER A 23 -13.14 -28.90 1.65
N ARG A 24 -14.11 -29.26 2.51
CA ARG A 24 -15.25 -30.12 2.20
C ARG A 24 -16.35 -29.38 1.43
N LEU A 25 -16.34 -28.05 1.43
CA LEU A 25 -17.32 -27.24 0.71
C LEU A 25 -17.00 -27.18 -0.80
N PRO A 26 -18.01 -26.93 -1.66
CA PRO A 26 -17.76 -26.63 -3.07
C PRO A 26 -16.77 -25.46 -3.24
N LYS A 27 -15.79 -25.62 -4.13
CA LYS A 27 -14.65 -24.69 -4.30
C LYS A 27 -15.08 -23.22 -4.43
N ASN A 28 -16.15 -22.92 -5.17
CA ASN A 28 -16.64 -21.56 -5.34
C ASN A 28 -17.17 -20.95 -4.03
N ILE A 29 -17.93 -21.72 -3.26
CA ILE A 29 -18.49 -21.31 -1.96
C ILE A 29 -17.35 -21.09 -0.97
N SER A 30 -16.42 -22.06 -0.88
CA SER A 30 -15.24 -21.98 -0.03
C SER A 30 -14.42 -20.71 -0.30
N ALA A 31 -14.03 -20.46 -1.56
CA ALA A 31 -13.24 -19.29 -1.92
C ALA A 31 -13.95 -17.96 -1.63
N ARG A 32 -15.28 -17.91 -1.82
CA ARG A 32 -16.09 -16.72 -1.54
C ARG A 32 -16.07 -16.39 -0.05
N TYR A 33 -16.36 -17.38 0.79
CA TYR A 33 -16.49 -17.21 2.23
C TYR A 33 -15.13 -17.05 2.93
N LEU A 34 -14.10 -17.80 2.53
CA LEU A 34 -12.72 -17.58 2.97
C LEU A 34 -12.23 -16.18 2.59
N GLY A 35 -12.52 -15.72 1.36
CA GLY A 35 -12.20 -14.36 0.95
C GLY A 35 -12.86 -13.29 1.82
N ALA A 36 -14.11 -13.51 2.26
CA ALA A 36 -14.82 -12.60 3.15
C ALA A 36 -14.24 -12.62 4.58
N ALA A 37 -13.90 -13.79 5.10
CA ALA A 37 -13.25 -13.94 6.40
C ALA A 37 -11.90 -13.22 6.42
N LEU A 38 -11.03 -13.50 5.44
CA LEU A 38 -9.72 -12.87 5.30
C LEU A 38 -9.78 -11.35 5.13
N ARG A 39 -10.80 -10.83 4.42
CA ARG A 39 -11.02 -9.39 4.30
C ARG A 39 -11.31 -8.74 5.66
N SER A 40 -12.07 -9.43 6.51
CA SER A 40 -12.44 -8.94 7.83
C SER A 40 -11.25 -9.04 8.80
N ALA A 41 -10.56 -10.19 8.79
CA ALA A 41 -9.39 -10.46 9.60
C ALA A 41 -8.20 -9.53 9.34
N SER A 42 -8.08 -8.97 8.13
CA SER A 42 -6.98 -8.06 7.78
C SER A 42 -7.20 -6.59 8.17
N ARG A 43 -8.38 -6.23 8.71
CA ARG A 43 -8.69 -4.86 9.14
C ARG A 43 -7.78 -4.32 10.27
N PRO A 44 -7.40 -5.10 11.30
CA PRO A 44 -6.45 -4.65 12.31
C PRO A 44 -5.10 -4.25 11.71
N ALA A 45 -4.54 -5.09 10.84
CA ALA A 45 -3.28 -4.82 10.14
C ALA A 45 -3.37 -3.55 9.29
N LEU A 46 -4.49 -3.34 8.58
CA LEU A 46 -4.73 -2.13 7.79
C LEU A 46 -4.76 -0.87 8.68
N THR A 47 -5.45 -0.94 9.82
CA THR A 47 -5.56 0.16 10.78
C THR A 47 -4.20 0.48 11.38
N LYS A 48 -3.44 -0.54 11.80
CA LYS A 48 -2.11 -0.35 12.36
C LYS A 48 -1.13 0.23 11.35
N LEU A 49 -1.17 -0.24 10.10
CA LEU A 49 -0.37 0.33 9.02
C LEU A 49 -0.69 1.82 8.83
N ARG A 50 -1.97 2.21 8.80
CA ARG A 50 -2.37 3.64 8.70
C ARG A 50 -1.87 4.50 9.86
N GLN A 51 -1.81 3.97 11.08
CA GLN A 51 -1.27 4.68 12.25
C GLN A 51 0.25 4.89 12.13
N LEU A 52 0.97 3.84 11.73
CA LEU A 52 2.42 3.84 11.66
C LEU A 52 2.96 4.61 10.45
N THR A 53 2.26 4.58 9.31
CA THR A 53 2.67 5.28 8.09
C THR A 53 2.66 6.80 8.32
N PRO A 54 3.81 7.48 8.17
CA PRO A 54 3.88 8.92 8.31
C PRO A 54 3.09 9.62 7.19
N ARG A 55 2.47 10.76 7.51
CA ARG A 55 1.82 11.62 6.52
C ARG A 55 2.89 12.55 5.92
N GLY A 56 3.34 12.24 4.70
CA GLY A 56 4.23 13.12 3.94
C GLY A 56 3.53 14.37 3.38
N PRO A 57 4.25 15.29 2.74
CA PRO A 57 3.72 16.56 2.21
C PRO A 57 2.52 16.40 1.27
N THR A 58 2.50 15.32 0.49
CA THR A 58 1.39 15.01 -0.44
C THR A 58 0.35 14.08 0.19
N GLY A 59 0.64 13.43 1.33
CA GLY A 59 -0.21 12.40 1.95
C GLY A 59 -0.45 11.14 1.09
N ASN A 60 0.19 11.03 -0.07
CA ASN A 60 -0.08 10.00 -1.08
C ASN A 60 0.18 8.59 -0.54
N LEU A 61 1.32 8.37 0.13
CA LEU A 61 1.68 7.09 0.74
C LEU A 61 0.62 6.56 1.70
N LYS A 62 0.09 7.43 2.58
CA LYS A 62 -0.96 7.02 3.53
C LYS A 62 -2.29 6.74 2.82
N ARG A 63 -2.57 7.44 1.71
CA ARG A 63 -3.74 7.22 0.86
C ARG A 63 -3.64 6.00 -0.06
N SER A 64 -2.45 5.44 -0.27
CA SER A 64 -2.27 4.21 -1.06
C SER A 64 -2.39 2.94 -0.22
N ILE A 65 -2.57 3.05 1.09
CA ILE A 65 -2.75 1.90 1.97
C ILE A 65 -4.09 1.23 1.66
N ALA A 66 -4.04 -0.03 1.24
CA ALA A 66 -5.20 -0.80 0.83
C ALA A 66 -5.07 -2.28 1.24
N THR A 67 -6.20 -2.97 1.17
CA THR A 67 -6.29 -4.43 1.32
C THR A 67 -6.75 -5.02 0.00
N LYS A 68 -6.05 -6.05 -0.47
CA LYS A 68 -6.42 -6.81 -1.66
C LYS A 68 -6.67 -8.24 -1.26
N VAL A 69 -7.86 -8.75 -1.56
CA VAL A 69 -8.20 -10.16 -1.39
C VAL A 69 -8.30 -10.80 -2.76
N LYS A 70 -7.50 -11.83 -3.00
CA LYS A 70 -7.53 -12.64 -4.21
C LYS A 70 -8.08 -14.01 -3.89
N ARG A 71 -9.09 -14.43 -4.64
CA ARG A 71 -9.71 -15.76 -4.56
C ARG A 71 -9.15 -16.62 -5.69
N TYR A 72 -9.01 -17.91 -5.46
CA TYR A 72 -8.48 -18.87 -6.40
C TYR A 72 -9.53 -19.93 -6.76
N LYS A 73 -9.44 -20.48 -7.97
CA LYS A 73 -10.32 -21.57 -8.43
C LYS A 73 -10.16 -22.85 -7.59
N SER A 74 -9.04 -23.00 -6.88
CA SER A 74 -8.80 -24.11 -5.95
C SER A 74 -9.72 -24.12 -4.73
N GLY A 75 -10.48 -23.06 -4.48
CA GLY A 75 -11.25 -22.89 -3.24
C GLY A 75 -10.53 -22.05 -2.19
N ASN A 76 -9.25 -21.74 -2.41
CA ASN A 76 -8.47 -20.94 -1.47
C ASN A 76 -8.60 -19.43 -1.73
N ALA A 77 -8.22 -18.61 -0.75
CA ALA A 77 -8.14 -17.16 -0.85
C ALA A 77 -6.91 -16.63 -0.10
N VAL A 78 -6.39 -15.49 -0.56
CA VAL A 78 -5.24 -14.80 0.03
C VAL A 78 -5.60 -13.33 0.21
N SER A 79 -5.30 -12.78 1.39
CA SER A 79 -5.38 -11.34 1.64
C SER A 79 -3.99 -10.72 1.74
N LEU A 80 -3.83 -9.54 1.16
CA LEU A 80 -2.63 -8.73 1.21
C LEU A 80 -2.99 -7.35 1.76
N VAL A 81 -2.19 -6.87 2.72
CA VAL A 81 -2.27 -5.51 3.25
C VAL A 81 -0.95 -4.80 2.94
N GLY A 82 -1.04 -3.63 2.32
CA GLY A 82 0.16 -2.88 1.96
C GLY A 82 -0.16 -1.60 1.19
N TYR A 83 0.85 -1.09 0.50
CA TYR A 83 0.71 0.08 -0.35
C TYR A 83 0.40 -0.34 -1.78
N GLN A 84 -0.64 0.25 -2.37
CA GLN A 84 -1.01 0.03 -3.76
C GLN A 84 -0.09 0.82 -4.69
N ALA A 85 0.59 0.10 -5.59
CA ALA A 85 1.30 0.69 -6.73
C ALA A 85 0.31 1.21 -7.76
N ALA A 86 0.70 2.23 -8.53
CA ALA A 86 -0.14 2.69 -9.63
C ALA A 86 0.00 1.79 -10.85
N THR A 87 -1.12 1.33 -11.37
CA THR A 87 -1.21 0.74 -12.71
C THR A 87 -1.31 1.89 -13.72
N GLY A 88 -0.49 1.86 -14.77
CA GLY A 88 -0.08 2.97 -15.64
C GLY A 88 -1.14 3.82 -16.37
N ALA A 89 -2.43 3.71 -16.04
CA ALA A 89 -3.51 4.49 -16.67
C ALA A 89 -4.22 5.47 -15.71
N GLY A 90 -3.91 5.48 -14.41
CA GLY A 90 -4.61 6.35 -13.45
C GLY A 90 -3.78 7.52 -12.97
N GLN A 91 -4.17 8.76 -13.28
CA GLN A 91 -3.64 10.00 -12.64
C GLN A 91 -3.78 10.00 -11.10
N LYS A 92 -4.51 9.02 -10.52
CA LYS A 92 -4.68 8.78 -9.08
C LYS A 92 -3.61 7.85 -8.47
N ALA A 93 -2.50 7.67 -9.16
CA ALA A 93 -1.29 6.98 -8.72
C ALA A 93 -0.72 7.55 -7.39
N ARG A 94 -1.10 6.98 -6.24
CA ARG A 94 -0.79 7.53 -4.90
C ARG A 94 0.42 6.90 -4.21
N GLY A 95 1.12 5.93 -4.80
CA GLY A 95 2.08 5.08 -4.08
C GLY A 95 3.50 4.98 -4.64
N PHE A 96 4.03 5.96 -5.37
CA PHE A 96 5.39 5.88 -5.94
C PHE A 96 6.48 6.30 -4.94
N HIS A 97 6.76 5.46 -3.95
CA HIS A 97 7.92 5.66 -3.07
C HIS A 97 8.80 4.42 -2.87
N GLN A 98 8.37 3.23 -3.34
CA GLN A 98 9.15 2.00 -3.21
C GLN A 98 10.52 2.11 -3.90
N GLY A 99 10.59 2.73 -5.08
CA GLY A 99 11.87 2.95 -5.76
C GLY A 99 12.84 3.86 -5.00
N PHE A 100 12.35 4.82 -4.20
CA PHE A 100 13.23 5.64 -3.36
C PHE A 100 13.79 4.86 -2.16
N VAL A 101 13.07 3.83 -1.68
CA VAL A 101 13.54 2.95 -0.60
C VAL A 101 14.53 1.91 -1.14
N GLU A 102 14.25 1.34 -2.32
CA GLU A 102 15.05 0.26 -2.90
C GLU A 102 16.30 0.76 -3.63
N PHE A 103 16.15 1.80 -4.45
CA PHE A 103 17.17 2.26 -5.39
C PHE A 103 17.66 3.69 -5.10
N GLY A 104 16.86 4.49 -4.39
CA GLY A 104 17.14 5.92 -4.22
C GLY A 104 16.92 6.70 -5.53
N THR A 105 17.54 7.88 -5.65
CA THR A 105 17.60 8.60 -6.94
C THR A 105 18.87 8.26 -7.70
N LYS A 106 18.79 8.12 -9.03
CA LYS A 106 19.99 8.18 -9.89
C LYS A 106 20.76 9.48 -9.64
N ARG A 107 22.10 9.42 -9.66
CA ARG A 107 22.96 10.61 -9.65
C ARG A 107 22.64 11.50 -10.85
N ARG A 108 22.43 12.79 -10.62
CA ARG A 108 22.25 13.79 -11.69
C ARG A 108 23.13 15.00 -11.43
N THR A 109 23.67 15.58 -12.50
CA THR A 109 24.39 16.86 -12.41
C THR A 109 23.40 18.01 -12.44
N ALA A 110 23.46 18.90 -11.45
CA ALA A 110 22.61 20.08 -11.42
C ALA A 110 23.00 21.06 -12.53
N LYS A 111 22.03 21.41 -13.39
CA LYS A 111 22.23 22.40 -14.46
C LYS A 111 22.12 23.86 -13.98
N GLY A 112 21.58 24.09 -12.78
CA GLY A 112 21.42 25.40 -12.17
C GLY A 112 21.36 25.31 -10.64
N ARG A 113 20.95 26.41 -9.97
CA ARG A 113 20.93 26.54 -8.49
C ARG A 113 20.06 25.50 -7.76
N TYR A 114 19.14 24.85 -8.48
CA TYR A 114 18.19 23.90 -7.92
C TYR A 114 18.23 22.59 -8.70
N ALA A 115 18.35 21.46 -7.99
CA ALA A 115 18.06 20.15 -8.53
C ALA A 115 16.59 19.82 -8.26
N SER A 116 15.79 19.69 -9.32
CA SER A 116 14.37 19.33 -9.24
C SER A 116 14.12 17.90 -9.74
N THR A 117 13.16 17.20 -9.12
CA THR A 117 12.77 15.84 -9.52
C THR A 117 11.88 15.78 -10.77
N TYR A 118 11.42 16.93 -11.29
CA TYR A 118 10.44 17.00 -12.39
C TYR A 118 10.92 17.72 -13.65
N TRP A 119 12.24 17.92 -13.83
CA TRP A 119 12.73 18.36 -15.13
C TRP A 119 12.68 17.19 -16.13
N SER A 120 11.72 17.26 -17.05
CA SER A 120 11.58 16.40 -18.23
C SER A 120 11.72 17.25 -19.49
N LYS A 121 12.32 16.70 -20.57
CA LYS A 121 12.30 17.33 -21.90
C LYS A 121 10.92 17.24 -22.56
N THR A 122 10.09 16.30 -22.11
CA THR A 122 8.69 16.16 -22.54
C THR A 122 7.81 17.07 -21.70
N VAL A 123 7.15 18.03 -22.36
CA VAL A 123 6.32 19.09 -21.74
C VAL A 123 5.23 18.50 -20.84
N ASP A 124 4.60 17.39 -21.25
CA ASP A 124 3.51 16.73 -20.48
C ASP A 124 3.95 16.13 -19.13
N ARG A 125 5.23 15.76 -19.02
CA ARG A 125 5.81 15.19 -17.79
C ARG A 125 6.43 16.26 -16.89
N GLN A 126 6.71 17.43 -17.46
CA GLN A 126 7.17 18.62 -16.75
C GLN A 126 5.95 19.31 -16.15
N GLY A 127 5.35 18.71 -15.12
CA GLY A 127 4.09 19.20 -14.56
C GLY A 127 4.14 20.72 -14.33
N LYS A 128 3.10 21.46 -14.74
CA LYS A 128 3.02 22.92 -14.65
C LYS A 128 3.24 23.38 -13.20
N PHE A 129 4.47 23.73 -12.85
CA PHE A 129 4.83 24.35 -11.57
C PHE A 129 5.81 25.49 -11.83
N GLN A 130 5.62 26.60 -11.11
CA GLN A 130 6.53 27.74 -11.11
C GLN A 130 7.25 27.78 -9.77
N VAL A 131 8.58 27.94 -9.78
CA VAL A 131 9.36 28.22 -8.56
C VAL A 131 9.17 29.70 -8.22
N LEU A 132 8.59 29.97 -7.06
CA LEU A 132 8.46 31.32 -6.53
C LEU A 132 9.67 31.59 -5.64
N THR A 133 10.48 32.56 -6.05
CA THR A 133 11.62 33.09 -5.26
C THR A 133 11.27 34.51 -4.83
N THR A 134 10.67 34.66 -3.66
CA THR A 134 10.36 35.98 -3.09
C THR A 134 11.65 36.63 -2.57
N LYS A 135 11.95 37.86 -3.03
CA LYS A 135 13.14 38.62 -2.63
C LYS A 135 12.96 39.39 -1.31
N ARG A 136 11.71 39.67 -0.89
CA ARG A 136 11.38 40.47 0.31
C ARG A 136 10.17 39.86 1.06
N GLY A 137 10.02 40.19 2.35
CA GLY A 137 8.90 39.76 3.22
C GLY A 137 9.10 38.43 3.95
N LYS A 138 8.08 37.95 4.69
CA LYS A 138 8.11 36.73 5.55
C LYS A 138 8.54 35.42 4.85
N ASN A 139 8.56 35.43 3.52
CA ASN A 139 8.95 34.31 2.66
C ASN A 139 10.27 34.54 1.90
N ALA A 140 10.99 35.63 2.17
CA ALA A 140 12.28 35.92 1.54
C ALA A 140 13.26 34.74 1.72
N GLY A 141 13.89 34.32 0.63
CA GLY A 141 14.84 33.19 0.63
C GLY A 141 14.22 31.78 0.70
N LYS A 142 12.90 31.65 0.94
CA LYS A 142 12.22 30.35 0.96
C LYS A 142 11.79 29.94 -0.45
N ILE A 143 12.13 28.71 -0.85
CA ILE A 143 11.71 28.13 -2.14
C ILE A 143 10.27 27.65 -2.01
N ARG A 144 9.35 28.20 -2.81
CA ARG A 144 7.94 27.76 -2.91
C ARG A 144 7.59 27.38 -4.34
N THR A 145 6.56 26.56 -4.53
CA THR A 145 6.01 26.26 -5.88
C THR A 145 4.58 26.73 -6.02
N LYS A 146 4.20 27.18 -7.21
CA LYS A 146 2.79 27.38 -7.60
C LYS A 146 2.40 26.35 -8.66
N PRO A 147 1.37 25.51 -8.43
CA PRO A 147 0.68 25.27 -7.16
C PRO A 147 1.55 24.48 -6.15
N PHE A 148 1.16 24.53 -4.87
CA PHE A 148 1.92 23.99 -3.75
C PHE A 148 1.29 22.71 -3.17
N PRO A 149 2.08 21.69 -2.75
CA PRO A 149 3.45 21.36 -3.17
C PRO A 149 3.42 20.41 -4.38
N LYS A 150 4.12 20.76 -5.47
CA LYS A 150 4.22 19.89 -6.65
C LYS A 150 5.59 19.21 -6.82
N SER A 151 6.65 19.67 -6.16
CA SER A 151 7.99 19.10 -6.36
C SER A 151 8.92 19.27 -5.16
N PHE A 152 9.92 18.40 -5.08
CA PHE A 152 11.03 18.48 -4.13
C PHE A 152 12.20 19.21 -4.80
N PHE A 153 12.83 20.14 -4.08
CA PHE A 153 14.07 20.81 -4.52
C PHE A 153 15.18 20.52 -3.51
N LYS A 154 16.37 20.24 -4.04
CA LYS A 154 17.61 20.32 -3.27
C LYS A 154 18.42 21.47 -3.87
N VAL A 155 18.83 22.41 -3.02
CA VAL A 155 19.76 23.48 -3.44
C VAL A 155 21.08 22.82 -3.78
N ALA A 156 21.62 23.11 -4.95
CA ALA A 156 22.87 22.57 -5.44
C ALA A 156 23.57 23.61 -6.30
N LYS A 157 24.90 23.71 -6.19
CA LYS A 157 25.67 24.57 -7.10
C LYS A 157 25.61 23.99 -8.52
N ARG A 158 25.69 24.84 -9.53
CA ARG A 158 25.79 24.40 -10.95
C ARG A 158 26.99 23.45 -11.08
N GLY A 159 26.79 22.30 -11.72
CA GLY A 159 27.82 21.26 -11.86
C GLY A 159 27.93 20.29 -10.69
N GLN A 160 27.28 20.55 -9.55
CA GLN A 160 27.29 19.63 -8.41
C GLN A 160 26.52 18.34 -8.74
N LYS A 161 27.12 17.19 -8.43
CA LYS A 161 26.44 15.89 -8.47
C LYS A 161 25.45 15.83 -7.32
N VAL A 162 24.17 15.63 -7.64
CA VAL A 162 23.08 15.55 -6.66
C VAL A 162 22.50 14.15 -6.64
N GLU A 163 22.47 13.57 -5.45
CA GLU A 163 21.79 12.33 -5.12
C GLU A 163 20.97 12.58 -3.83
N LEU A 164 19.77 12.01 -3.77
CA LEU A 164 18.93 11.98 -2.57
C LEU A 164 19.14 10.70 -1.74
N GLY A 165 20.11 9.85 -2.10
CA GLY A 165 20.38 8.57 -1.43
C GLY A 165 19.16 7.65 -1.42
N LYS A 166 19.25 6.52 -0.72
CA LYS A 166 18.08 5.71 -0.38
C LYS A 166 17.32 6.38 0.75
N MET A 167 16.00 6.42 0.66
CA MET A 167 15.20 6.82 1.80
C MET A 167 15.33 5.78 2.91
N PRO A 168 15.58 6.18 4.16
CA PRO A 168 15.59 5.25 5.28
C PRO A 168 14.24 4.55 5.38
N VAL A 169 14.24 3.25 5.66
CA VAL A 169 13.03 2.47 5.85
C VAL A 169 12.26 3.07 7.03
N GLY A 170 11.02 3.53 6.79
CA GLY A 170 10.24 4.26 7.82
C GLY A 170 10.41 5.78 7.83
N GLY A 171 11.21 6.34 6.92
CA GLY A 171 11.46 7.78 6.83
C GLY A 171 12.11 8.33 8.11
N LYS A 172 11.69 9.53 8.55
CA LYS A 172 12.21 10.15 9.78
C LYS A 172 12.01 9.32 11.06
N ARG A 173 11.05 8.38 11.06
CA ARG A 173 10.76 7.54 12.22
C ARG A 173 11.72 6.35 12.34
N GLY A 174 12.44 5.98 11.28
CA GLY A 174 13.33 4.80 11.26
C GLY A 174 12.62 3.45 11.43
N VAL A 175 11.30 3.42 11.59
CA VAL A 175 10.52 2.21 11.86
C VAL A 175 9.87 1.70 10.58
N ALA A 176 10.16 0.46 10.20
CA ALA A 176 9.59 -0.20 9.02
C ALA A 176 8.06 -0.42 9.16
N PRO A 177 7.21 0.40 8.51
CA PRO A 177 5.80 0.47 8.86
C PRO A 177 5.03 -0.82 8.55
N ILE A 178 5.43 -1.57 7.52
CA ILE A 178 4.79 -2.84 7.15
C ILE A 178 5.11 -3.91 8.18
N LYS A 179 6.40 -4.15 8.46
CA LYS A 179 6.83 -5.18 9.42
C LYS A 179 6.28 -4.90 10.81
N THR A 180 6.39 -3.66 11.28
CA THR A 180 5.90 -3.26 12.59
C THR A 180 4.38 -3.29 12.69
N ALA A 181 3.65 -2.94 11.62
CA ALA A 181 2.20 -3.06 11.60
C ALA A 181 1.79 -4.53 11.78
N TRP A 182 2.36 -5.42 10.96
CA TRP A 182 2.05 -6.85 11.01
C TRP A 182 2.37 -7.47 12.36
N ALA A 183 3.59 -7.27 12.88
CA ALA A 183 3.99 -7.80 14.17
C ALA A 183 3.05 -7.37 15.30
N ARG A 184 2.63 -6.09 15.32
CA ARG A 184 1.74 -5.56 16.36
C ARG A 184 0.29 -5.99 16.20
N SER A 185 -0.18 -6.24 14.97
CA SER A 185 -1.57 -6.65 14.73
C SER A 185 -1.78 -8.16 14.72
N LEU A 186 -0.71 -8.96 14.73
CA LEU A 186 -0.78 -10.41 14.50
C LEU A 186 -1.74 -11.14 15.47
N PRO A 187 -1.72 -10.87 16.80
CA PRO A 187 -2.65 -11.53 17.72
C PRO A 187 -4.12 -11.20 17.41
N GLU A 188 -4.40 -9.93 17.09
CA GLU A 188 -5.75 -9.46 16.77
C GLU A 188 -6.25 -10.02 15.43
N VAL A 189 -5.36 -10.08 14.42
CA VAL A 189 -5.64 -10.69 13.13
C VAL A 189 -5.98 -12.17 13.31
N ARG A 190 -5.21 -12.91 14.13
CA ARG A 190 -5.45 -14.34 14.40
C ARG A 190 -6.83 -14.57 15.04
N LYS A 191 -7.11 -13.88 16.15
CA LYS A 191 -8.40 -13.96 16.84
C LYS A 191 -9.57 -13.60 15.92
N THR A 192 -9.42 -12.53 15.13
CA THR A 192 -10.47 -12.11 14.18
C THR A 192 -10.64 -13.12 13.05
N LEU A 193 -9.55 -13.76 12.61
CA LEU A 193 -9.59 -14.78 11.56
C LEU A 193 -10.37 -16.01 12.01
N GLU A 194 -10.08 -16.53 13.20
CA GLU A 194 -10.78 -17.68 13.79
C GLU A 194 -12.28 -17.41 13.90
N LEU A 195 -12.66 -16.31 14.55
CA LEU A 195 -14.06 -15.90 14.71
C LEU A 195 -14.77 -15.73 13.37
N GLN A 196 -14.13 -15.04 12.41
CA GLN A 196 -14.76 -14.81 11.11
C GLN A 196 -14.83 -16.08 10.28
N MET A 197 -13.85 -16.98 10.36
CA MET A 197 -13.89 -18.26 9.65
C MET A 197 -15.04 -19.13 10.17
N ALA A 198 -15.24 -19.23 11.48
CA ALA A 198 -16.37 -19.95 12.07
C ALA A 198 -17.73 -19.39 11.57
N VAL A 199 -17.94 -18.08 11.71
CA VAL A 199 -19.17 -17.41 11.23
C VAL A 199 -19.38 -17.60 9.73
N ARG A 200 -18.31 -17.54 8.92
CA ARG A 200 -18.43 -17.73 7.46
C ARG A 200 -18.67 -19.18 7.07
N LEU A 201 -18.21 -20.15 7.87
CA LEU A 201 -18.48 -21.57 7.64
C LEU A 201 -19.97 -21.86 7.86
N GLU A 202 -20.56 -21.38 8.95
CA GLU A 202 -22.00 -21.53 9.21
C GLU A 202 -22.84 -20.93 8.08
N ASN A 203 -22.50 -19.70 7.64
CA ASN A 203 -23.18 -19.07 6.51
C ASN A 203 -23.00 -19.87 5.20
N ALA A 204 -21.84 -20.48 5.00
CA ALA A 204 -21.59 -21.31 3.83
C ALA A 204 -22.45 -22.58 3.83
N LEU A 205 -22.62 -23.22 4.99
CA LEU A 205 -23.47 -24.40 5.15
C LEU A 205 -24.95 -24.05 4.93
N LYS A 206 -25.41 -22.90 5.46
CA LYS A 206 -26.76 -22.37 5.21
C LYS A 206 -27.01 -22.12 3.72
N ASP A 207 -26.07 -21.47 3.04
CA ASP A 207 -26.15 -21.23 1.60
C ASP A 207 -26.14 -22.51 0.76
N LEU A 208 -25.43 -23.54 1.23
CA LEU A 208 -25.40 -24.85 0.59
C LEU A 208 -26.74 -25.56 0.73
N ALA A 209 -27.33 -25.55 1.92
CA ALA A 209 -28.63 -26.16 2.21
C ALA A 209 -29.79 -25.47 1.48
N THR A 210 -29.72 -24.15 1.30
CA THR A 210 -30.76 -23.36 0.63
C THR A 210 -30.63 -23.30 -0.90
N GLY A 211 -29.59 -23.93 -1.48
CA GLY A 211 -29.45 -24.07 -2.94
C GLY A 211 -29.32 -22.74 -3.69
N VAL A 212 -28.68 -21.72 -3.10
CA VAL A 212 -28.62 -20.39 -3.72
C VAL A 212 -27.85 -20.45 -5.06
N LYS A 213 -28.59 -20.35 -6.18
CA LYS A 213 -28.08 -20.02 -7.52
C LYS A 213 -27.13 -18.83 -7.38
N GLY A 214 -25.87 -19.04 -7.75
CA GLY A 214 -24.79 -18.11 -7.46
C GLY A 214 -25.17 -16.67 -7.78
N ARG A 215 -25.22 -15.79 -6.77
CA ARG A 215 -25.19 -14.34 -7.00
C ARG A 215 -23.98 -14.08 -7.87
N GLY A 216 -24.24 -13.75 -9.14
CA GLY A 216 -23.26 -13.67 -10.19
C GLY A 216 -22.04 -12.91 -9.70
N PHE A 217 -20.86 -13.45 -10.01
CA PHE A 217 -19.65 -12.66 -9.97
C PHE A 217 -19.92 -11.38 -10.73
N GLY A 218 -20.09 -10.26 -10.01
CA GLY A 218 -20.01 -8.95 -10.61
C GLY A 218 -18.67 -8.88 -11.31
N ARG A 219 -18.68 -9.08 -12.64
CA ARG A 219 -17.62 -8.69 -13.53
C ARG A 219 -17.42 -7.21 -13.23
N GLY A 220 -16.36 -6.88 -12.51
CA GLY A 220 -15.94 -5.49 -12.36
C GLY A 220 -15.84 -4.93 -13.77
N ARG A 221 -16.69 -3.95 -14.06
CA ARG A 221 -16.61 -3.15 -15.28
C ARG A 221 -15.15 -2.69 -15.41
N ARG A 222 -14.56 -3.05 -16.56
CA ARG A 222 -13.30 -2.47 -17.02
C ARG A 222 -13.47 -0.97 -17.19
#